data_AF-A0A0E1NHI8-F1
#
_entry.id   AF-A0A0E1NHI8-F1
#
_cell.length_a   1.000
_cell.length_b   1.000
_cell.length_c   1.000
_cell.angle_alpha   90.00
_cell.angle_beta   90.00
_cell.angle_gamma   90.00
#
_symmetry.space_group_name_H-M   'P 1'
#
loop_
_entity.id
_entity.type
_entity.pdbx_description
1 polymer ?
#
loop_
_entity_poly.entity_id
_entity_poly.type
_entity_poly.pdbx_seq_one_letter_code
_entity_poly.pdbx_strand_id
1 'polypeptide(L)'
;MNGLLKIIFYSLSSLCLVAEANVIDYKLASWNMQGAQSGSGSNSKWIAGVTGMFTRNGMDIVALQETGAVPTTANSLPVIAGQHPEIERRIPHADRQVPMTSLDGGVATPINPGQQGVIKDKVREYLWNLGSSRRASDVYIYHFDFGRQNAASRINIAIASRIRADEVIIVPPMTSGNNARPTLGIRIGNDYFFSLHAEASGSHGNNEAPQIVQFINNYMTQTVQAARPDATWIVMGDYNRSPSELANSLTALNLPPQSYEIVAPNQATQQSNNILDYAVMGNVNRGRLGMGGLAVQMLASLMGQLSDHIGVMYRLR
;
A
#
# COMPACT_ATOMS: atom_id res chain seq x y z
N MET A 1 54.32 35.14 34.67
CA MET A 1 54.09 34.77 33.26
C MET A 1 53.69 33.30 33.23
N ASN A 2 52.76 32.95 32.33
CA ASN A 2 52.07 31.65 32.17
C ASN A 2 50.84 31.52 33.09
N GLY A 3 49.62 31.39 32.62
CA GLY A 3 49.12 31.12 31.26
C GLY A 3 47.82 30.33 31.42
N LEU A 4 46.73 30.89 30.90
CA LEU A 4 45.39 30.32 30.74
C LEU A 4 45.33 28.79 30.55
N LEU A 5 44.32 28.16 31.15
CA LEU A 5 43.38 27.32 30.39
C LEU A 5 42.03 27.20 31.13
N LYS A 6 41.03 28.00 30.72
CA LYS A 6 39.62 27.72 31.01
C LYS A 6 39.12 26.78 29.92
N ILE A 7 38.90 25.51 30.27
CA ILE A 7 38.24 24.55 29.38
C ILE A 7 36.74 24.80 29.51
N ILE A 8 36.14 25.41 28.48
CA ILE A 8 34.70 25.47 28.31
C ILE A 8 34.30 24.25 27.49
N PHE A 9 33.60 23.30 28.11
CA PHE A 9 32.93 22.22 27.38
C PHE A 9 31.69 22.79 26.70
N TYR A 10 31.75 23.01 25.38
CA TYR A 10 30.55 23.14 24.56
C TYR A 10 30.12 21.73 24.14
N SER A 11 29.18 21.13 24.88
CA SER A 11 28.44 19.97 24.37
C SER A 11 27.39 20.48 23.39
N LEU A 12 27.75 20.54 22.10
CA LEU A 12 26.78 20.76 21.04
C LEU A 12 26.04 19.42 20.82
N SER A 13 25.03 19.15 21.64
CA SER A 13 24.07 18.08 21.37
C SER A 13 23.27 18.48 20.14
N SER A 14 23.72 18.03 18.98
CA SER A 14 22.95 18.10 17.74
C SER A 14 21.74 17.19 17.90
N LEU A 15 20.65 17.73 18.46
CA LEU A 15 19.31 17.17 18.31
C LEU A 15 18.98 17.24 16.82
N CYS A 16 19.38 16.21 16.08
CA CYS A 16 18.76 15.91 14.80
C CYS A 16 17.29 15.61 15.12
N LEU A 17 16.44 16.63 15.02
CA LEU A 17 15.03 16.44 14.76
C LEU A 17 14.97 15.75 13.40
N VAL A 18 14.93 14.42 13.41
CA VAL A 18 14.55 13.67 12.22
C VAL A 18 13.10 14.09 11.97
N ALA A 19 12.88 14.87 10.92
CA ALA A 19 11.53 15.08 10.43
C ALA A 19 11.07 13.71 9.93
N GLU A 20 10.37 12.98 10.79
CA GLU A 20 9.69 11.73 10.47
C GLU A 20 8.70 12.03 9.34
N ALA A 21 8.87 11.34 8.21
CA ALA A 21 7.92 11.40 7.11
C ALA A 21 6.54 10.94 7.60
N ASN A 22 5.52 11.49 6.97
CA ASN A 22 4.12 11.17 7.21
C ASN A 22 3.53 10.60 5.91
N VAL A 23 2.51 9.74 5.97
CA VAL A 23 1.83 9.25 4.75
C VAL A 23 1.40 10.36 3.79
N ILE A 24 1.15 11.58 4.29
CA ILE A 24 0.79 12.74 3.46
C ILE A 24 1.96 13.41 2.71
N ASP A 25 3.20 13.02 3.00
CA ASP A 25 4.40 13.52 2.32
C ASP A 25 4.70 12.79 1.00
N TYR A 26 4.00 11.69 0.74
CA TYR A 26 4.19 10.84 -0.45
C TYR A 26 3.16 11.15 -1.53
N LYS A 27 3.55 10.98 -2.79
CA LYS A 27 2.61 10.92 -3.92
C LYS A 27 2.08 9.52 -4.04
N LEU A 28 0.83 9.34 -3.60
CA LEU A 28 0.20 8.04 -3.51
C LEU A 28 -0.83 7.84 -4.61
N ALA A 29 -1.05 6.59 -5.00
CA ALA A 29 -2.17 6.23 -5.86
C ALA A 29 -2.73 4.84 -5.55
N SER A 30 -3.95 4.58 -6.01
CA SER A 30 -4.52 3.24 -6.08
C SER A 30 -5.10 2.95 -7.46
N TRP A 31 -5.15 1.67 -7.84
CA TRP A 31 -5.84 1.23 -9.04
C TRP A 31 -6.22 -0.25 -8.99
N ASN A 32 -7.51 -0.53 -9.13
CA ASN A 32 -8.00 -1.84 -9.51
C ASN A 32 -7.73 -2.08 -11.00
N MET A 33 -6.75 -2.94 -11.27
CA MET A 33 -6.27 -3.20 -12.62
C MET A 33 -7.22 -4.08 -13.42
N GLN A 34 -8.09 -4.87 -12.80
CA GLN A 34 -8.80 -5.97 -13.45
C GLN A 34 -7.90 -6.92 -14.27
N GLY A 35 -6.73 -7.25 -13.75
CA GLY A 35 -5.76 -8.15 -14.35
C GLY A 35 -6.07 -9.62 -14.10
N ALA A 36 -5.60 -10.49 -15.01
CA ALA A 36 -5.69 -11.95 -14.90
C ALA A 36 -4.29 -12.59 -15.00
N GLN A 37 -4.10 -13.81 -14.47
CA GLN A 37 -2.79 -14.49 -14.44
C GLN A 37 -2.26 -14.85 -15.84
N SER A 38 -3.14 -14.94 -16.84
CA SER A 38 -2.81 -15.26 -18.23
C SER A 38 -3.44 -14.24 -19.19
N GLY A 39 -2.71 -13.90 -20.25
CA GLY A 39 -3.16 -13.03 -21.33
C GLY A 39 -2.30 -11.78 -21.53
N SER A 40 -2.22 -11.32 -22.79
CA SER A 40 -1.53 -10.08 -23.19
C SER A 40 -2.02 -8.83 -22.43
N GLY A 41 -3.23 -8.88 -21.87
CA GLY A 41 -3.87 -7.81 -21.12
C GLY A 41 -3.34 -7.54 -19.71
N SER A 42 -2.75 -8.51 -19.00
CA SER A 42 -2.20 -8.25 -17.64
C SER A 42 -0.83 -7.59 -17.70
N ASN A 43 0.06 -8.09 -18.56
CA ASN A 43 1.36 -7.46 -18.78
C ASN A 43 1.20 -6.05 -19.36
N SER A 44 0.28 -5.83 -20.30
CA SER A 44 0.05 -4.48 -20.86
C SER A 44 -0.42 -3.47 -19.82
N LYS A 45 -1.20 -3.87 -18.80
CA LYS A 45 -1.65 -2.99 -17.71
C LYS A 45 -0.51 -2.57 -16.79
N TRP A 46 0.41 -3.48 -16.48
CA TRP A 46 1.64 -3.12 -15.78
C TRP A 46 2.51 -2.18 -16.64
N ILE A 47 2.84 -2.59 -17.86
CA ILE A 47 3.76 -1.84 -18.72
C ILE A 47 3.20 -0.46 -19.11
N ALA A 48 1.92 -0.33 -19.44
CA ALA A 48 1.34 0.95 -19.86
C ALA A 48 0.80 1.78 -18.69
N GLY A 49 0.05 1.16 -17.78
CA GLY A 49 -0.60 1.83 -16.66
C GLY A 49 0.38 2.15 -15.52
N VAL A 50 0.92 1.10 -14.89
CA VAL A 50 1.78 1.25 -13.70
C VAL A 50 3.07 2.00 -14.02
N THR A 51 3.72 1.72 -15.16
CA THR A 51 4.86 2.53 -15.60
C THR A 51 4.50 4.01 -15.75
N GLY A 52 3.32 4.32 -16.31
CA GLY A 52 2.85 5.70 -16.48
C GLY A 52 2.68 6.42 -15.14
N MET A 53 2.16 5.74 -14.12
CA MET A 53 2.06 6.27 -12.75
C MET A 53 3.43 6.68 -12.19
N PHE A 54 4.43 5.82 -12.34
CA PHE A 54 5.77 6.08 -11.79
C PHE A 54 6.64 7.03 -12.63
N THR A 55 6.49 7.04 -13.96
CA THR A 55 7.36 7.78 -14.87
C THR A 55 6.79 9.12 -15.31
N ARG A 56 5.46 9.22 -15.49
CA ARG A 56 4.79 10.44 -15.94
C ARG A 56 4.18 11.22 -14.78
N ASN A 57 3.54 10.51 -13.85
CA ASN A 57 2.88 11.14 -12.71
C ASN A 57 3.78 11.27 -11.47
N GLY A 58 4.93 10.59 -11.48
CA GLY A 58 5.93 10.63 -10.42
C GLY A 58 5.39 10.10 -9.09
N MET A 59 4.59 9.03 -9.11
CA MET A 59 4.11 8.37 -7.89
C MET A 59 5.25 7.74 -7.12
N ASP A 60 5.15 7.78 -5.79
CA ASP A 60 6.09 7.15 -4.87
C ASP A 60 5.62 5.74 -4.52
N ILE A 61 4.33 5.58 -4.22
CA ILE A 61 3.73 4.30 -3.80
C ILE A 61 2.36 4.15 -4.47
N VAL A 62 2.09 2.95 -4.99
CA VAL A 62 0.84 2.61 -5.66
C VAL A 62 0.27 1.32 -5.09
N ALA A 63 -0.95 1.38 -4.53
CA ALA A 63 -1.73 0.21 -4.15
C ALA A 63 -2.48 -0.36 -5.37
N LEU A 64 -2.29 -1.65 -5.65
CA LEU A 64 -2.84 -2.29 -6.84
C LEU A 64 -3.71 -3.48 -6.47
N GLN A 65 -4.86 -3.60 -7.14
CA GLN A 65 -5.81 -4.69 -6.96
C GLN A 65 -6.05 -5.43 -8.27
N GLU A 66 -6.44 -6.70 -8.19
CA GLU A 66 -6.57 -7.61 -9.34
C GLU A 66 -5.31 -7.62 -10.20
N THR A 67 -4.15 -7.77 -9.59
CA THR A 67 -2.86 -7.51 -10.26
C THR A 67 -2.49 -8.54 -11.31
N GLY A 68 -3.16 -9.70 -11.31
CA GLY A 68 -2.77 -10.83 -12.15
C GLY A 68 -1.35 -11.29 -11.85
N ALA A 69 -0.53 -11.47 -12.88
CA ALA A 69 0.89 -11.76 -12.74
C ALA A 69 1.71 -10.46 -12.73
N VAL A 70 2.79 -10.42 -11.93
CA VAL A 70 3.78 -9.33 -11.99
C VAL A 70 4.48 -9.29 -13.36
N PRO A 71 5.09 -8.16 -13.76
CA PRO A 71 5.83 -8.05 -15.02
C PRO A 71 6.89 -9.14 -15.15
N THR A 72 7.03 -9.71 -16.36
CA THR A 72 8.03 -10.77 -16.61
C THR A 72 9.47 -10.30 -16.49
N THR A 73 9.70 -8.99 -16.53
CA THR A 73 11.02 -8.36 -16.34
C THR A 73 11.30 -7.99 -14.87
N ALA A 74 10.35 -8.23 -13.96
CA ALA A 74 10.56 -8.05 -12.54
C ALA A 74 11.36 -9.24 -11.97
N ASN A 75 12.45 -8.95 -11.28
CA ASN A 75 13.32 -9.96 -10.68
C ASN A 75 12.86 -10.23 -9.24
N SER A 76 12.68 -11.50 -8.87
CA SER A 76 12.33 -11.85 -7.49
C SER A 76 13.47 -11.48 -6.55
N LEU A 77 13.11 -10.94 -5.38
CA LEU A 77 14.02 -10.75 -4.25
C LEU A 77 13.73 -11.80 -3.16
N PRO A 78 14.76 -12.22 -2.39
CA PRO A 78 16.17 -11.85 -2.55
C PRO A 78 16.81 -12.45 -3.81
N VAL A 79 17.80 -11.74 -4.38
CA VAL A 79 18.61 -12.29 -5.47
C VAL A 79 19.65 -13.27 -4.92
N ILE A 80 19.97 -14.30 -5.71
CA ILE A 80 21.09 -15.19 -5.40
C ILE A 80 22.38 -14.44 -5.72
N ALA A 81 23.29 -14.42 -4.75
CA ALA A 81 24.59 -13.77 -4.87
C ALA A 81 25.33 -14.20 -6.16
N GLY A 82 25.76 -13.21 -6.95
CA GLY A 82 26.46 -13.39 -8.21
C GLY A 82 25.55 -13.60 -9.43
N GLN A 83 24.25 -13.86 -9.28
CA GLN A 83 23.33 -14.01 -10.43
C GLN A 83 22.91 -12.66 -11.02
N HIS A 84 22.81 -11.63 -10.18
CA HIS A 84 22.37 -10.29 -10.58
C HIS A 84 23.34 -9.22 -10.04
N PRO A 85 24.60 -9.20 -10.50
CA PRO A 85 25.60 -8.26 -10.00
C PRO A 85 25.22 -6.79 -10.25
N GLU A 86 24.38 -6.51 -11.25
CA GLU A 86 23.80 -5.20 -11.48
C GLU A 86 22.77 -4.77 -10.43
N ILE A 87 22.05 -5.71 -9.82
CA ILE A 87 21.09 -5.44 -8.74
C ILE A 87 21.86 -5.27 -7.43
N GLU A 88 22.78 -6.19 -7.12
CA GLU A 88 23.60 -6.16 -5.91
C GLU A 88 24.39 -4.84 -5.76
N ARG A 89 24.90 -4.29 -6.86
CA ARG A 89 25.61 -3.00 -6.83
C ARG A 89 24.70 -1.80 -6.53
N ARG A 90 23.42 -1.87 -6.91
CA ARG A 90 22.47 -0.75 -6.81
C ARG A 90 21.64 -0.80 -5.54
N ILE A 91 21.40 -1.99 -5.02
CA ILE A 91 20.48 -2.22 -3.91
C ILE A 91 21.23 -2.92 -2.79
N PRO A 92 21.58 -2.17 -1.73
CA PRO A 92 22.10 -2.77 -0.51
C PRO A 92 21.13 -3.83 0.01
N HIS A 93 21.67 -4.99 0.40
CA HIS A 93 20.90 -6.10 0.96
C HIS A 93 19.82 -6.69 0.02
N ALA A 94 20.04 -6.64 -1.30
CA ALA A 94 19.18 -7.32 -2.26
C ALA A 94 19.18 -8.86 -2.10
N ASP A 95 20.16 -9.40 -1.37
CA ASP A 95 20.30 -10.81 -0.97
C ASP A 95 19.47 -11.17 0.28
N ARG A 96 18.81 -10.20 0.92
CA ARG A 96 18.01 -10.42 2.13
C ARG A 96 16.54 -10.21 1.86
N GLN A 97 15.70 -11.08 2.42
CA GLN A 97 14.25 -10.90 2.40
C GLN A 97 13.84 -9.77 3.35
N VAL A 98 12.90 -8.92 2.92
CA VAL A 98 12.25 -7.95 3.81
C VAL A 98 11.48 -8.70 4.91
N PRO A 99 11.60 -8.30 6.19
CA PRO A 99 10.81 -8.88 7.27
C PRO A 99 9.32 -8.89 6.95
N MET A 100 8.65 -10.01 7.22
CA MET A 100 7.21 -10.16 6.98
C MET A 100 6.47 -10.47 8.28
N THR A 101 5.55 -9.60 8.65
CA THR A 101 4.65 -9.77 9.80
C THR A 101 3.26 -10.13 9.27
N SER A 102 2.76 -11.30 9.63
CA SER A 102 1.37 -11.66 9.40
C SER A 102 0.62 -11.53 10.72
N LEU A 103 -0.48 -10.79 10.72
CA LEU A 103 -1.26 -10.53 11.92
C LEU A 103 -2.28 -11.65 12.17
N ASP A 104 -2.45 -12.02 13.43
CA ASP A 104 -3.43 -13.01 13.88
C ASP A 104 -4.85 -12.43 13.87
N GLY A 105 -5.86 -13.30 13.91
CA GLY A 105 -7.28 -12.95 13.92
C GLY A 105 -7.95 -13.04 12.55
N GLY A 106 -8.96 -12.21 12.34
CA GLY A 106 -9.83 -12.27 11.16
C GLY A 106 -10.62 -13.58 11.09
N VAL A 107 -10.98 -13.98 9.87
CA VAL A 107 -11.78 -15.17 9.60
C VAL A 107 -10.89 -16.34 9.21
N ALA A 108 -11.22 -17.53 9.70
CA ALA A 108 -10.53 -18.76 9.31
C ALA A 108 -10.80 -19.07 7.83
N THR A 109 -9.74 -19.18 7.04
CA THR A 109 -9.80 -19.47 5.61
C THR A 109 -8.64 -20.38 5.20
N PRO A 110 -8.63 -20.96 3.99
CA PRO A 110 -7.48 -21.74 3.52
C PRO A 110 -6.16 -20.95 3.49
N ILE A 111 -6.23 -19.62 3.40
CA ILE A 111 -5.05 -18.75 3.42
C ILE A 111 -4.73 -18.19 4.81
N ASN A 112 -5.65 -18.27 5.78
CA ASN A 112 -5.51 -17.88 7.19
C ASN A 112 -5.97 -19.04 8.10
N PRO A 113 -5.24 -20.17 8.12
CA PRO A 113 -5.67 -21.36 8.83
C PRO A 113 -5.68 -21.11 10.34
N GLY A 114 -6.79 -21.44 10.99
CA GLY A 114 -6.92 -21.31 12.45
C GLY A 114 -6.84 -19.88 13.00
N GLN A 115 -6.95 -18.85 12.15
CA GLN A 115 -6.84 -17.43 12.55
C GLN A 115 -5.46 -17.05 13.13
N GLN A 116 -4.41 -17.77 12.75
CA GLN A 116 -3.03 -17.56 13.20
C GLN A 116 -2.19 -16.78 12.18
N GLY A 117 -2.86 -16.01 11.33
CA GLY A 117 -2.24 -15.25 10.26
C GLY A 117 -2.20 -15.97 8.91
N VAL A 118 -1.94 -15.17 7.88
CA VAL A 118 -1.90 -15.56 6.49
C VAL A 118 -0.60 -16.30 6.16
N ILE A 119 -0.70 -17.33 5.32
CA ILE A 119 0.45 -18.09 4.81
C ILE A 119 1.39 -17.16 4.03
N LYS A 120 2.59 -16.90 4.59
CA LYS A 120 3.54 -15.91 4.08
C LYS A 120 4.16 -16.27 2.73
N ASP A 121 4.26 -17.56 2.38
CA ASP A 121 4.86 -18.04 1.11
C ASP A 121 4.11 -17.54 -0.14
N LYS A 122 2.90 -16.99 0.04
CA LYS A 122 2.13 -16.35 -1.04
C LYS A 122 2.56 -14.91 -1.31
N VAL A 123 3.36 -14.30 -0.45
CA VAL A 123 3.86 -12.93 -0.61
C VAL A 123 5.30 -12.96 -1.10
N ARG A 124 5.57 -12.25 -2.19
CA ARG A 124 6.91 -12.12 -2.77
C ARG A 124 7.26 -10.65 -3.01
N GLU A 125 8.54 -10.33 -2.81
CA GLU A 125 9.14 -9.05 -3.18
C GLU A 125 9.79 -9.19 -4.57
N TYR A 126 9.62 -8.19 -5.42
CA TYR A 126 10.27 -8.11 -6.72
C TYR A 126 10.91 -6.75 -6.93
N LEU A 127 11.96 -6.72 -7.73
CA LEU A 127 12.55 -5.50 -8.27
C LEU A 127 12.22 -5.37 -9.76
N TRP A 128 11.56 -4.28 -10.11
CA TRP A 128 11.21 -3.96 -11.49
C TRP A 128 11.89 -2.67 -11.94
N ASN A 129 12.74 -2.76 -12.97
CA ASN A 129 13.41 -1.60 -13.53
C ASN A 129 12.57 -0.99 -14.66
N LEU A 130 12.08 0.23 -14.47
CA LEU A 130 11.32 0.98 -15.47
C LEU A 130 12.20 1.74 -16.47
N GLY A 131 13.51 1.75 -16.23
CA GLY A 131 14.49 2.53 -16.98
C GLY A 131 15.37 1.65 -17.85
N SER A 132 16.66 1.96 -17.87
CA SER A 132 17.68 1.13 -18.51
C SER A 132 18.72 0.71 -17.48
N SER A 133 19.57 -0.25 -17.85
CA SER A 133 20.72 -0.65 -17.02
C SER A 133 21.69 0.50 -16.71
N ARG A 134 21.75 1.54 -17.56
CA ARG A 134 22.60 2.71 -17.38
C ARG A 134 21.94 3.85 -16.60
N ARG A 135 20.61 3.89 -16.60
CA ARG A 135 19.78 4.90 -15.89
C ARG A 135 18.61 4.17 -15.27
N ALA A 136 18.90 3.52 -14.15
CA ALA A 136 17.93 2.71 -13.44
C ALA A 136 16.78 3.58 -12.92
N SER A 137 15.56 3.05 -13.00
CA SER A 137 14.37 3.62 -12.38
C SER A 137 13.64 2.48 -11.69
N ASP A 138 14.21 2.05 -10.57
CA ASP A 138 13.75 0.86 -9.88
C ASP A 138 12.43 1.11 -9.13
N VAL A 139 11.60 0.07 -9.09
CA VAL A 139 10.35 -0.03 -8.34
C VAL A 139 10.32 -1.38 -7.65
N TYR A 140 10.07 -1.39 -6.35
CA TYR A 140 9.83 -2.59 -5.57
C TYR A 140 8.36 -2.98 -5.69
N ILE A 141 8.06 -4.25 -5.93
CA ILE A 141 6.70 -4.78 -5.97
C ILE A 141 6.56 -5.81 -4.87
N TYR A 142 5.67 -5.56 -3.93
CA TYR A 142 5.23 -6.53 -2.93
C TYR A 142 3.92 -7.12 -3.42
N HIS A 143 3.91 -8.42 -3.71
CA HIS A 143 2.78 -9.07 -4.39
C HIS A 143 2.32 -10.28 -3.61
N PHE A 144 1.05 -10.30 -3.24
CA PHE A 144 0.36 -11.49 -2.76
C PHE A 144 -0.27 -12.22 -3.95
N ASP A 145 0.20 -13.44 -4.20
CA ASP A 145 -0.30 -14.33 -5.23
C ASP A 145 -1.12 -15.45 -4.60
N PHE A 146 -2.42 -15.46 -4.87
CA PHE A 146 -3.29 -16.50 -4.35
C PHE A 146 -2.97 -17.86 -4.99
N GLY A 147 -2.36 -17.88 -6.18
CA GLY A 147 -1.98 -19.10 -6.91
C GLY A 147 -3.11 -19.72 -7.72
N ARG A 148 -4.16 -18.95 -8.04
CA ARG A 148 -5.26 -19.38 -8.92
C ARG A 148 -4.99 -18.96 -10.36
N GLN A 149 -5.26 -19.87 -11.29
CA GLN A 149 -5.15 -19.61 -12.73
C GLN A 149 -6.36 -18.83 -13.28
N ASN A 150 -6.17 -18.18 -14.43
CA ASN A 150 -7.22 -17.49 -15.21
C ASN A 150 -7.92 -16.35 -14.43
N ALA A 151 -9.19 -16.07 -14.71
CA ALA A 151 -9.97 -15.00 -14.07
C ALA A 151 -10.07 -15.13 -12.54
N ALA A 152 -9.82 -16.33 -11.99
CA ALA A 152 -9.79 -16.53 -10.54
C ALA A 152 -8.55 -15.93 -9.86
N SER A 153 -7.55 -15.45 -10.62
CA SER A 153 -6.42 -14.68 -10.11
C SER A 153 -6.73 -13.22 -9.83
N ARG A 154 -7.95 -12.75 -10.12
CA ARG A 154 -8.40 -11.37 -9.85
C ARG A 154 -8.37 -11.01 -8.35
N ILE A 155 -8.06 -11.97 -7.50
CA ILE A 155 -7.87 -11.77 -6.06
C ILE A 155 -6.42 -11.38 -5.68
N ASN A 156 -5.49 -11.39 -6.64
CA ASN A 156 -4.11 -10.98 -6.40
C ASN A 156 -4.03 -9.47 -6.11
N ILE A 157 -3.15 -9.11 -5.18
CA ILE A 157 -3.01 -7.74 -4.67
C ILE A 157 -1.53 -7.39 -4.56
N ALA A 158 -1.19 -6.13 -4.83
CA ALA A 158 0.17 -5.64 -4.71
C ALA A 158 0.26 -4.24 -4.11
N ILE A 159 1.48 -3.91 -3.66
CA ILE A 159 1.94 -2.54 -3.49
C ILE A 159 3.23 -2.39 -4.31
N ALA A 160 3.27 -1.38 -5.18
CA ALA A 160 4.47 -0.97 -5.88
C ALA A 160 5.04 0.30 -5.23
N SER A 161 6.36 0.39 -5.04
CA SER A 161 7.01 1.49 -4.30
C SER A 161 8.36 1.88 -4.90
N ARG A 162 8.68 3.17 -4.89
CA ARG A 162 10.04 3.69 -5.18
C ARG A 162 11.04 3.41 -4.08
N ILE A 163 10.56 3.20 -2.86
CA ILE A 163 11.37 3.00 -1.67
C ILE A 163 11.17 1.56 -1.22
N ARG A 164 12.27 0.85 -0.93
CA ARG A 164 12.18 -0.50 -0.39
C ARG A 164 11.53 -0.44 0.99
N ALA A 165 10.55 -1.30 1.22
CA ALA A 165 9.91 -1.43 2.52
C ALA A 165 10.90 -1.94 3.57
N ASP A 166 10.79 -1.42 4.78
CA ASP A 166 11.48 -1.95 5.94
C ASP A 166 10.81 -3.23 6.45
N GLU A 167 9.50 -3.38 6.18
CA GLU A 167 8.68 -4.49 6.63
C GLU A 167 7.45 -4.63 5.73
N VAL A 168 7.03 -5.88 5.50
CA VAL A 168 5.73 -6.21 4.89
C VAL A 168 4.78 -6.66 5.99
N ILE A 169 3.56 -6.14 5.97
CA ILE A 169 2.51 -6.46 6.93
C ILE A 169 1.37 -7.13 6.19
N ILE A 170 0.85 -8.24 6.72
CA ILE A 170 -0.27 -8.97 6.13
C ILE A 170 -1.41 -8.99 7.14
N VAL A 171 -2.50 -8.32 6.78
CA VAL A 171 -3.75 -8.30 7.55
C VAL A 171 -4.61 -9.47 7.08
N PRO A 172 -5.15 -10.30 7.99
CA PRO A 172 -5.91 -11.48 7.63
C PRO A 172 -7.23 -11.11 6.94
N PRO A 173 -7.84 -12.02 6.16
CA PRO A 173 -9.17 -11.81 5.60
C PRO A 173 -10.20 -11.59 6.70
N MET A 174 -11.08 -10.60 6.51
CA MET A 174 -12.18 -10.30 7.42
C MET A 174 -13.52 -10.92 6.97
N THR A 175 -13.48 -11.73 5.90
CA THR A 175 -14.61 -12.48 5.37
C THR A 175 -14.20 -13.92 5.05
N SER A 176 -15.17 -14.82 5.03
CA SER A 176 -15.01 -16.20 4.57
C SER A 176 -15.40 -16.34 3.10
N GLY A 177 -14.89 -17.37 2.44
CA GLY A 177 -15.36 -17.77 1.12
C GLY A 177 -14.24 -17.86 0.10
N ASN A 178 -14.61 -18.17 -1.13
CA ASN A 178 -13.64 -18.37 -2.20
C ASN A 178 -12.96 -17.07 -2.62
N ASN A 179 -13.54 -15.91 -2.35
CA ASN A 179 -12.97 -14.63 -2.72
C ASN A 179 -12.35 -13.87 -1.54
N ALA A 180 -12.23 -14.51 -0.38
CA ALA A 180 -11.56 -13.96 0.79
C ALA A 180 -10.10 -13.62 0.46
N ARG A 181 -9.69 -12.39 0.77
CA ARG A 181 -8.37 -11.85 0.44
C ARG A 181 -7.76 -11.24 1.69
N PRO A 182 -6.43 -11.31 1.84
CA PRO A 182 -5.77 -10.51 2.85
C PRO A 182 -5.73 -9.05 2.41
N THR A 183 -5.43 -8.16 3.34
CA THR A 183 -4.96 -6.81 3.01
C THR A 183 -3.44 -6.79 3.11
N LEU A 184 -2.77 -6.34 2.05
CA LEU A 184 -1.32 -6.30 1.98
C LEU A 184 -0.85 -4.91 2.40
N GLY A 185 0.17 -4.85 3.26
CA GLY A 185 0.76 -3.60 3.73
C GLY A 185 2.28 -3.60 3.63
N ILE A 186 2.85 -2.40 3.58
CA ILE A 186 4.29 -2.15 3.74
C ILE A 186 4.53 -1.03 4.74
N ARG A 187 5.67 -1.07 5.41
CA ARG A 187 6.16 0.02 6.24
C ARG A 187 7.44 0.61 5.66
N ILE A 188 7.51 1.94 5.63
CA ILE A 188 8.71 2.70 5.29
C ILE A 188 8.88 3.73 6.41
N GLY A 189 9.95 3.60 7.21
CA GLY A 189 10.12 4.39 8.43
C GLY A 189 8.95 4.17 9.40
N ASN A 190 8.24 5.25 9.73
CA ASN A 190 7.05 5.25 10.58
C ASN A 190 5.73 5.21 9.80
N ASP A 191 5.77 5.15 8.47
CA ASP A 191 4.59 5.22 7.63
C ASP A 191 4.17 3.84 7.11
N TYR A 192 2.88 3.54 7.22
CA TYR A 192 2.28 2.27 6.85
C TYR A 192 1.30 2.45 5.69
N PHE A 193 1.52 1.74 4.61
CA PHE A 193 0.73 1.82 3.39
C PHE A 193 0.08 0.48 3.13
N PHE A 194 -1.24 0.44 2.95
CA PHE A 194 -2.00 -0.77 2.70
C PHE A 194 -2.73 -0.71 1.36
N SER A 195 -2.78 -1.85 0.68
CA SER A 195 -3.63 -2.11 -0.48
C SER A 195 -4.79 -2.99 -0.04
N LEU A 196 -6.01 -2.50 -0.25
CA LEU A 196 -7.26 -3.19 0.07
C LEU A 196 -8.03 -3.53 -1.21
N HIS A 197 -8.65 -4.70 -1.24
CA HIS A 197 -9.68 -5.05 -2.22
C HIS A 197 -10.79 -5.81 -1.49
N ALA A 198 -11.82 -5.08 -1.04
CA ALA A 198 -12.96 -5.68 -0.37
C ALA A 198 -13.83 -6.45 -1.37
N GLU A 199 -14.55 -7.48 -0.91
CA GLU A 199 -15.53 -8.15 -1.76
C GLU A 199 -16.57 -7.15 -2.29
N ALA A 200 -17.04 -7.41 -3.52
CA ALA A 200 -18.14 -6.65 -4.10
C ALA A 200 -19.35 -6.69 -3.15
N SER A 201 -19.84 -5.54 -2.70
CA SER A 201 -20.91 -5.45 -1.72
C SER A 201 -22.26 -6.03 -2.19
N GLY A 202 -22.36 -6.31 -3.49
CA GLY A 202 -23.59 -6.70 -4.17
C GLY A 202 -24.71 -5.68 -3.93
N SER A 203 -25.96 -6.14 -4.05
CA SER A 203 -27.16 -5.34 -3.78
C SER A 203 -27.42 -5.08 -2.28
N HIS A 204 -26.68 -5.73 -1.38
CA HIS A 204 -26.88 -5.62 0.07
C HIS A 204 -26.06 -4.49 0.71
N GLY A 205 -25.20 -3.85 -0.08
CA GLY A 205 -24.36 -2.74 0.37
C GLY A 205 -23.33 -3.11 1.43
N ASN A 206 -23.15 -4.40 1.75
CA ASN A 206 -22.34 -4.90 2.85
C ASN A 206 -21.15 -5.72 2.35
N ASN A 207 -19.97 -5.38 2.85
CA ASN A 207 -18.72 -6.13 2.70
C ASN A 207 -17.84 -5.91 3.94
N GLU A 208 -16.65 -6.49 3.92
CA GLU A 208 -15.73 -6.52 5.05
C GLU A 208 -14.79 -5.30 5.17
N ALA A 209 -14.95 -4.29 4.29
CA ALA A 209 -14.08 -3.12 4.30
C ALA A 209 -14.06 -2.36 5.65
N PRO A 210 -15.20 -2.16 6.36
CA PRO A 210 -15.20 -1.52 7.68
C PRO A 210 -14.40 -2.32 8.72
N GLN A 211 -14.51 -3.65 8.69
CA GLN A 211 -13.80 -4.55 9.61
C GLN A 211 -12.29 -4.49 9.36
N ILE A 212 -11.86 -4.42 8.09
CA ILE A 212 -10.44 -4.25 7.74
C ILE A 212 -9.91 -2.92 8.31
N VAL A 213 -10.61 -1.81 8.06
CA VAL A 213 -10.20 -0.48 8.56
C VAL A 213 -10.14 -0.45 10.08
N GLN A 214 -11.17 -0.97 10.77
CA GLN A 214 -11.18 -1.05 12.22
C GLN A 214 -10.02 -1.89 12.75
N PHE A 215 -9.75 -3.05 12.14
CA PHE A 215 -8.65 -3.92 12.54
C PHE A 215 -7.30 -3.22 12.42
N ILE A 216 -7.05 -2.55 11.28
CA ILE A 216 -5.82 -1.77 11.07
C ILE A 216 -5.73 -0.64 12.08
N ASN A 217 -6.79 0.12 12.30
CA ASN A 217 -6.78 1.19 13.31
C ASN A 217 -6.43 0.64 14.71
N ASN A 218 -7.03 -0.47 15.13
CA ASN A 218 -6.76 -1.09 16.42
C ASN A 218 -5.31 -1.59 16.51
N TYR A 219 -4.81 -2.26 15.48
CA TYR A 219 -3.40 -2.68 15.42
C TYR A 219 -2.45 -1.48 15.53
N MET A 220 -2.71 -0.42 14.77
CA MET A 220 -1.88 0.78 14.76
C MET A 220 -1.89 1.46 16.13
N THR A 221 -3.06 1.65 16.73
CA THR A 221 -3.22 2.35 18.01
C THR A 221 -2.75 1.54 19.22
N GLN A 222 -3.01 0.23 19.25
CA GLN A 222 -2.76 -0.61 20.42
C GLN A 222 -1.39 -1.29 20.39
N THR A 223 -0.84 -1.53 19.21
CA THR A 223 0.43 -2.26 19.05
C THR A 223 1.54 -1.38 18.51
N VAL A 224 1.33 -0.71 17.37
CA VAL A 224 2.41 0.02 16.70
C VAL A 224 2.80 1.28 17.47
N GLN A 225 1.81 2.09 17.90
CA GLN A 225 2.05 3.39 18.52
C GLN A 225 2.74 3.31 19.88
N ALA A 226 2.74 2.15 20.55
CA ALA A 226 3.52 1.95 21.76
C ALA A 226 5.03 2.09 21.52
N ALA A 227 5.51 1.64 20.36
CA ALA A 227 6.92 1.73 19.97
C ALA A 227 7.21 2.87 18.97
N ARG A 228 6.21 3.29 18.20
CA ARG A 228 6.29 4.35 17.19
C ARG A 228 5.12 5.34 17.35
N PRO A 229 5.17 6.25 18.33
CA PRO A 229 4.04 7.14 18.64
C PRO A 229 3.57 7.98 17.44
N ASP A 230 4.51 8.36 16.57
CA ASP A 230 4.26 9.17 15.39
C ASP A 230 3.87 8.35 14.15
N ALA A 231 3.72 7.02 14.28
CA ALA A 231 3.41 6.15 13.14
C ALA A 231 2.09 6.52 12.48
N THR A 232 2.11 6.76 11.17
CA THR A 232 0.91 7.07 10.39
C THR A 232 0.57 5.95 9.43
N TRP A 233 -0.69 5.87 9.04
CA TRP A 233 -1.16 4.78 8.18
C TRP A 233 -2.19 5.26 7.17
N ILE A 234 -2.20 4.60 6.01
CA ILE A 234 -3.17 4.81 4.94
C ILE A 234 -3.54 3.48 4.28
N VAL A 235 -4.84 3.25 4.10
CA VAL A 235 -5.42 2.09 3.43
C VAL A 235 -6.05 2.56 2.13
N MET A 236 -5.44 2.18 1.01
CA MET A 236 -5.82 2.61 -0.33
C MET A 236 -6.37 1.43 -1.13
N GLY A 237 -7.36 1.66 -1.99
CA GLY A 237 -7.80 0.64 -2.95
C GLY A 237 -9.30 0.66 -3.19
N ASP A 238 -9.79 -0.50 -3.64
CA ASP A 238 -11.19 -0.72 -4.01
C ASP A 238 -11.99 -1.23 -2.80
N TYR A 239 -12.74 -0.31 -2.20
CA TYR A 239 -13.61 -0.59 -1.06
C TYR A 239 -14.92 -1.26 -1.47
N ASN A 240 -15.23 -1.33 -2.78
CA ASN A 240 -16.48 -1.88 -3.30
C ASN A 240 -17.75 -1.34 -2.59
N ARG A 241 -17.67 -0.10 -2.11
CA ARG A 241 -18.69 0.57 -1.30
C ARG A 241 -18.44 2.07 -1.30
N SER A 242 -19.49 2.89 -1.25
CA SER A 242 -19.33 4.35 -1.23
C SER A 242 -18.68 4.88 0.07
N PRO A 243 -17.99 6.03 0.04
CA PRO A 243 -17.40 6.66 1.23
C PRO A 243 -18.40 6.91 2.37
N SER A 244 -19.65 7.27 2.05
CA SER A 244 -20.69 7.54 3.05
C SER A 244 -21.18 6.27 3.74
N GLU A 245 -21.37 5.18 2.99
CA GLU A 245 -21.72 3.87 3.54
C GLU A 245 -20.61 3.31 4.44
N LEU A 246 -19.34 3.53 4.05
CA LEU A 246 -18.20 3.19 4.90
C LEU A 246 -18.24 3.98 6.20
N ALA A 247 -18.41 5.31 6.14
CA ALA A 247 -18.49 6.15 7.34
C ALA A 247 -19.61 5.71 8.30
N ASN A 248 -20.79 5.39 7.77
CA ASN A 248 -21.91 4.87 8.54
C ASN A 248 -21.58 3.53 9.22
N SER A 249 -20.90 2.63 8.49
CA SER A 249 -20.53 1.32 9.02
C SER A 249 -19.41 1.39 10.05
N LEU A 250 -18.43 2.28 9.88
CA LEU A 250 -17.39 2.53 10.89
C LEU A 250 -17.99 3.10 12.18
N THR A 251 -19.00 3.98 12.05
CA THR A 251 -19.79 4.46 13.18
C THR A 251 -20.53 3.31 13.87
N ALA A 252 -21.17 2.42 13.11
CA ALA A 252 -21.85 1.24 13.65
C ALA A 252 -20.89 0.25 14.33
N LEU A 253 -19.62 0.20 13.89
CA LEU A 253 -18.54 -0.54 14.55
C LEU A 253 -17.94 0.19 15.76
N ASN A 254 -18.47 1.35 16.15
CA ASN A 254 -17.97 2.21 17.23
C ASN A 254 -16.54 2.71 17.02
N LEU A 255 -16.09 2.86 15.77
CA LEU A 255 -14.80 3.47 15.47
C LEU A 255 -14.93 5.00 15.59
N PRO A 256 -14.16 5.68 16.47
CA PRO A 256 -14.31 7.12 16.66
C PRO A 256 -14.00 7.91 15.38
N PRO A 257 -14.86 8.83 14.90
CA PRO A 257 -14.63 9.60 13.67
C PRO A 257 -13.39 10.51 13.70
N GLN A 258 -12.79 10.72 14.88
CA GLN A 258 -11.55 11.47 15.06
C GLN A 258 -10.29 10.61 14.82
N SER A 259 -10.43 9.27 14.79
CA SER A 259 -9.31 8.34 14.63
C SER A 259 -8.87 8.14 13.18
N TYR A 260 -9.73 8.49 12.23
CA TYR A 260 -9.49 8.31 10.81
C TYR A 260 -10.01 9.48 9.97
N GLU A 261 -9.61 9.51 8.72
CA GLU A 261 -10.10 10.38 7.68
C GLU A 261 -10.32 9.60 6.39
N ILE A 262 -11.48 9.76 5.76
CA ILE A 262 -11.79 9.17 4.45
C ILE A 262 -11.44 10.19 3.38
N VAL A 263 -10.59 9.77 2.45
CA VAL A 263 -10.06 10.60 1.37
C VAL A 263 -10.50 10.03 0.04
N ALA A 264 -11.54 10.63 -0.54
CA ALA A 264 -12.18 10.16 -1.76
C ALA A 264 -12.26 11.25 -2.84
N PRO A 265 -12.23 10.88 -4.13
CA PRO A 265 -12.49 11.82 -5.21
C PRO A 265 -13.96 12.26 -5.20
N ASN A 266 -14.26 13.36 -5.88
CA ASN A 266 -15.63 13.87 -6.08
C ASN A 266 -16.28 13.36 -7.39
N GLN A 267 -15.65 12.41 -8.07
CA GLN A 267 -16.10 11.81 -9.32
C GLN A 267 -16.06 10.30 -9.22
N ALA A 268 -16.92 9.64 -9.99
CA ALA A 268 -16.95 8.18 -10.06
C ALA A 268 -15.59 7.60 -10.44
N THR A 269 -15.23 6.51 -9.77
CA THR A 269 -13.96 5.80 -9.95
C THR A 269 -14.14 4.52 -10.75
N GLN A 270 -15.38 4.14 -11.06
CA GLN A 270 -15.72 2.95 -11.81
C GLN A 270 -16.82 3.25 -12.85
N GLN A 271 -16.82 2.53 -13.97
CA GLN A 271 -17.69 2.81 -15.13
C GLN A 271 -19.20 2.77 -14.83
N SER A 272 -19.64 2.13 -13.74
CA SER A 272 -21.04 2.15 -13.28
C SER A 272 -21.40 3.41 -12.46
N ASN A 273 -20.58 4.45 -12.54
CA ASN A 273 -20.79 5.76 -11.93
C ASN A 273 -20.75 5.76 -10.39
N ASN A 274 -20.00 4.84 -9.79
CA ASN A 274 -19.80 4.73 -8.34
C ASN A 274 -18.41 5.23 -7.91
N ILE A 275 -18.29 5.69 -6.67
CA ILE A 275 -17.02 6.01 -6.01
C ILE A 275 -16.66 4.82 -5.13
N LEU A 276 -15.82 3.92 -5.63
CA LEU A 276 -15.43 2.68 -4.96
C LEU A 276 -13.95 2.69 -4.56
N ASP A 277 -13.14 3.47 -5.28
CA ASP A 277 -11.69 3.55 -5.10
C ASP A 277 -11.34 4.82 -4.32
N TYR A 278 -10.82 4.68 -3.11
CA TYR A 278 -10.46 5.81 -2.26
C TYR A 278 -9.48 5.35 -1.16
N ALA A 279 -9.17 6.23 -0.21
CA ALA A 279 -8.29 5.91 0.89
C ALA A 279 -8.93 6.23 2.24
N VAL A 280 -8.47 5.53 3.27
CA VAL A 280 -8.71 5.86 4.68
C VAL A 280 -7.36 5.98 5.38
N MET A 281 -7.13 7.08 6.07
CA MET A 281 -5.87 7.33 6.79
C MET A 281 -6.11 7.63 8.26
N GLY A 282 -5.12 7.38 9.10
CA GLY A 282 -5.19 7.66 10.53
C GLY A 282 -3.86 8.08 11.14
N ASN A 283 -3.94 8.63 12.36
CA ASN A 283 -2.85 9.31 13.07
C ASN A 283 -2.19 10.47 12.29
N VAL A 284 -2.89 11.02 11.29
CA VAL A 284 -2.46 12.21 10.58
C VAL A 284 -2.93 13.46 11.33
N ASN A 285 -2.00 14.31 11.74
CA ASN A 285 -2.35 15.55 12.45
C ASN A 285 -3.21 16.45 11.56
N ARG A 286 -4.47 16.71 11.93
CA ARG A 286 -5.37 17.58 11.14
C ARG A 286 -4.82 19.00 10.94
N GLY A 287 -4.01 19.51 11.87
CA GLY A 287 -3.29 20.77 11.69
C GLY A 287 -2.19 20.72 10.61
N ARG A 288 -1.65 19.54 10.29
CA ARG A 288 -0.67 19.31 9.20
C ARG A 288 -1.32 19.15 7.82
N LEU A 289 -2.62 18.92 7.75
CA LEU A 289 -3.37 18.89 6.48
C LEU A 289 -3.60 20.30 5.90
N GLY A 290 -3.30 21.35 6.67
CA GLY A 290 -3.33 22.74 6.23
C GLY A 290 -4.74 23.28 5.91
N MET A 291 -4.85 24.59 5.84
CA MET A 291 -6.01 25.29 5.25
C MET A 291 -6.06 25.15 3.71
N GLY A 292 -5.04 24.52 3.10
CA GLY A 292 -5.02 24.15 1.69
C GLY A 292 -5.45 22.69 1.56
N GLY A 293 -6.70 22.46 1.17
CA GLY A 293 -7.36 21.17 1.27
C GLY A 293 -6.67 19.99 0.56
N LEU A 294 -7.06 18.78 0.98
CA LEU A 294 -6.69 17.53 0.34
C LEU A 294 -7.08 17.54 -1.14
N ALA A 295 -6.11 17.32 -2.04
CA ALA A 295 -6.36 17.20 -3.46
C ALA A 295 -6.37 15.72 -3.86
N VAL A 296 -7.57 15.19 -4.10
CA VAL A 296 -7.76 13.86 -4.70
C VAL A 296 -8.05 14.05 -6.18
N GLN A 297 -7.21 13.45 -7.04
CA GLN A 297 -7.29 13.63 -8.49
C GLN A 297 -7.44 12.28 -9.19
N MET A 298 -8.16 12.27 -10.32
CA MET A 298 -8.34 11.08 -11.14
C MET A 298 -7.23 10.98 -12.20
N LEU A 299 -6.69 9.78 -12.40
CA LEU A 299 -5.74 9.45 -13.47
C LEU A 299 -6.49 8.86 -14.68
N ALA A 300 -7.25 9.70 -15.39
CA ALA A 300 -8.34 9.20 -16.25
C ALA A 300 -8.01 8.93 -17.73
N SER A 301 -6.96 9.49 -18.34
CA SER A 301 -6.89 9.51 -19.82
C SER A 301 -6.46 8.20 -20.51
N LEU A 302 -5.76 7.30 -19.81
CA LEU A 302 -5.30 6.01 -20.37
C LEU A 302 -5.80 4.79 -19.57
N MET A 303 -6.16 4.98 -18.30
CA MET A 303 -6.45 3.88 -17.38
C MET A 303 -7.89 3.34 -17.52
N GLY A 304 -8.87 4.21 -17.79
CA GLY A 304 -10.27 3.81 -17.99
C GLY A 304 -10.54 3.02 -19.27
N GLN A 305 -9.56 2.93 -20.18
CA GLN A 305 -9.59 2.07 -21.37
C GLN A 305 -8.99 0.68 -21.09
N LEU A 306 -8.19 0.55 -20.03
CA LEU A 306 -7.52 -0.70 -19.65
C LEU A 306 -8.25 -1.45 -18.53
N SER A 307 -9.00 -0.73 -17.69
CA SER A 307 -9.83 -1.24 -16.60
C SER A 307 -11.13 -0.46 -16.56
N ASP A 308 -12.22 -1.05 -16.06
CA ASP A 308 -13.44 -0.30 -15.75
C ASP A 308 -13.29 0.58 -14.49
N HIS A 309 -12.21 0.39 -13.72
CA HIS A 309 -11.78 1.29 -12.65
C HIS A 309 -10.75 2.30 -13.14
N ILE A 310 -10.87 3.52 -12.63
CA ILE A 310 -9.99 4.64 -12.90
C ILE A 310 -9.02 4.79 -11.73
N GLY A 311 -7.71 4.87 -12.02
CA GLY A 311 -6.71 5.09 -10.99
C GLY A 311 -6.94 6.41 -10.23
N VAL A 312 -6.79 6.37 -8.91
CA VAL A 312 -6.99 7.53 -8.02
C VAL A 312 -5.64 7.97 -7.47
N MET A 313 -5.33 9.26 -7.58
CA MET A 313 -4.13 9.88 -7.01
C MET A 313 -4.50 10.65 -5.74
N TYR A 314 -3.72 10.44 -4.68
CA TYR A 314 -3.83 11.15 -3.41
C TYR A 314 -2.65 12.11 -3.28
N ARG A 315 -2.88 13.41 -3.48
CA ARG A 315 -1.92 14.48 -3.17
C ARG A 315 -2.41 15.21 -1.93
N LEU A 316 -1.83 14.82 -0.81
CA LEU A 316 -2.30 15.21 0.52
C LEU A 316 -1.56 16.44 1.07
N ARG A 317 -0.61 16.97 0.29
CA ARG A 317 0.07 18.27 0.43
C ARG A 317 0.41 18.87 -0.94
#